data_AF-A0A1A8X6I3-F1
#
_entry.id   AF-A0A1A8X6I3-F1
#
_cell.length_a   1.000
_cell.length_b   1.000
_cell.length_c   1.000
_cell.angle_alpha   90.00
_cell.angle_beta   90.00
_cell.angle_gamma   90.00
#
_symmetry.space_group_name_H-M   'P 1'
#
loop_
_entity.id
_entity.type
_entity.pdbx_description
1 polymer ?
#
loop_
_entity_poly.entity_id
_entity_poly.type
_entity_poly.pdbx_seq_one_letter_code
_entity_poly.pdbx_strand_id
1 'polypeptide(L)'
;MANTDNLELSVPSKINYTYLDNNYKSYNSDKICNNLGENLKDYSGVFEFCEILKGINERFDNLSLYGELGNNPCTVVKFWMYSRLFNLHYKGKNGNDFNNIILKIKEIINEDDKIKKCNLFDFPYLKEDFEKMKNLYDYATNYDTIKRHIEDNTYMCTKNMYDYIIKNDELYVTEKDKCKTQTAEKKDYCSIFEYINESLPRLKCNVKSLETIVNAQESYISTEEELSSGNLEQK
;
A
#
# COMPACT_ATOMS: atom_id res chain seq x y z
N MET A 1 -10.35 -10.01 25.31
CA MET A 1 -9.01 -9.50 24.94
C MET A 1 -8.75 -9.93 23.50
N ALA A 2 -8.58 -8.97 22.59
CA ALA A 2 -8.41 -9.28 21.17
C ALA A 2 -6.98 -9.78 20.92
N ASN A 3 -6.90 -10.97 20.33
CA ASN A 3 -5.67 -11.63 19.91
C ASN A 3 -4.98 -10.80 18.82
N THR A 4 -3.93 -10.06 19.18
CA THR A 4 -3.19 -9.14 18.28
C THR A 4 -2.11 -9.81 17.44
N ASP A 5 -2.02 -11.14 17.43
CA ASP A 5 -0.95 -11.86 16.72
C ASP A 5 -1.19 -12.02 15.21
N ASN A 6 -2.30 -11.52 14.68
CA ASN A 6 -2.61 -11.59 13.25
C ASN A 6 -3.09 -10.28 12.65
N LEU A 7 -2.74 -9.14 13.26
CA LEU A 7 -3.02 -7.85 12.66
C LEU A 7 -2.06 -7.63 11.49
N GLU A 8 -2.52 -8.04 10.31
CA GLU A 8 -2.00 -7.56 9.03
C GLU A 8 -1.76 -6.06 9.16
N LEU A 9 -0.51 -5.62 8.94
CA LEU A 9 -0.08 -4.26 9.26
C LEU A 9 -1.10 -3.25 8.70
N SER A 10 -1.83 -2.58 9.58
CA SER A 10 -2.85 -1.59 9.21
C SER A 10 -2.14 -0.29 8.89
N VAL A 11 -1.52 -0.25 7.72
CA VAL A 11 -0.73 0.90 7.24
C VAL A 11 -1.48 1.71 6.20
N PRO A 12 -1.21 3.04 6.11
CA PRO A 12 -1.91 3.96 5.23
C PRO A 12 -2.02 3.50 3.77
N SER A 13 -0.95 2.99 3.15
CA SER A 13 -0.97 2.58 1.73
C SER A 13 -1.97 1.45 1.49
N LYS A 14 -2.02 0.48 2.40
CA LYS A 14 -2.97 -0.64 2.33
C LYS A 14 -4.40 -0.15 2.56
N ILE A 15 -4.61 0.67 3.59
CA ILE A 15 -5.92 1.27 3.90
C ILE A 15 -6.44 2.02 2.66
N ASN A 16 -5.61 2.82 2.01
CA ASN A 16 -5.97 3.58 0.82
C ASN A 16 -6.41 2.67 -0.33
N TYR A 17 -5.64 1.64 -0.67
CA TYR A 17 -6.01 0.76 -1.78
C TYR A 17 -7.30 -0.02 -1.47
N THR A 18 -7.45 -0.54 -0.25
CA THR A 18 -8.68 -1.20 0.19
C THR A 18 -9.88 -0.24 0.20
N TYR A 19 -9.66 1.01 0.59
CA TYR A 19 -10.70 2.04 0.57
C TYR A 19 -11.17 2.33 -0.86
N LEU A 20 -10.24 2.46 -1.81
CA LEU A 20 -10.55 2.63 -3.24
C LEU A 20 -11.34 1.44 -3.80
N ASP A 21 -10.89 0.21 -3.52
CA ASP A 21 -11.56 -1.01 -4.01
C ASP A 21 -13.02 -1.10 -3.52
N ASN A 22 -13.25 -0.81 -2.23
CA ASN A 22 -14.53 -1.11 -1.58
C ASN A 22 -15.57 0.00 -1.70
N ASN A 23 -15.16 1.26 -1.88
CA ASN A 23 -16.07 2.42 -1.75
C ASN A 23 -16.36 3.12 -3.08
N TYR A 24 -15.61 2.78 -4.13
CA TYR A 24 -15.66 3.55 -5.38
C TYR A 24 -16.24 2.81 -6.57
N LYS A 25 -16.94 1.70 -6.37
CA LYS A 25 -17.69 1.05 -7.45
C LYS A 25 -18.76 1.99 -8.02
N SER A 26 -18.86 2.10 -9.35
CA SER A 26 -19.94 2.78 -10.09
C SER A 26 -20.79 1.77 -10.84
N TYR A 27 -22.08 1.70 -10.49
CA TYR A 27 -23.08 0.85 -11.16
C TYR A 27 -23.70 1.50 -12.40
N ASN A 28 -23.28 2.72 -12.75
CA ASN A 28 -23.81 3.44 -13.91
C ASN A 28 -22.89 3.31 -15.15
N SER A 29 -21.80 2.55 -15.02
CA SER A 29 -20.74 2.45 -16.04
C SER A 29 -20.82 1.18 -16.89
N ASP A 30 -21.91 0.42 -16.75
CA ASP A 30 -22.05 -0.95 -17.28
C ASP A 30 -21.71 -1.07 -18.75
N LYS A 31 -22.20 -0.18 -19.62
CA LYS A 31 -21.94 -0.27 -21.06
C LYS A 31 -20.44 -0.11 -21.40
N ILE A 32 -19.78 0.86 -20.78
CA ILE A 32 -18.35 1.13 -21.01
C ILE A 32 -17.52 -0.03 -20.45
N CYS A 33 -17.82 -0.46 -19.24
CA CYS A 33 -17.07 -1.53 -18.58
C CYS A 33 -17.32 -2.91 -19.18
N ASN A 34 -18.52 -3.18 -19.69
CA ASN A 34 -18.81 -4.39 -20.47
C ASN A 34 -17.97 -4.42 -21.74
N ASN A 35 -17.95 -3.32 -22.50
CA ASN A 35 -17.14 -3.23 -23.73
C ASN A 35 -15.63 -3.42 -23.43
N LEU A 36 -15.13 -2.80 -22.35
CA LEU A 36 -13.73 -3.01 -21.94
C LEU A 36 -13.47 -4.50 -21.56
N GLY A 37 -14.38 -5.11 -20.81
CA GLY A 37 -14.33 -6.53 -20.45
C GLY A 37 -14.33 -7.45 -21.68
N GLU A 38 -15.12 -7.14 -22.70
CA GLU A 38 -15.14 -7.88 -23.97
C GLU A 38 -13.82 -7.74 -24.74
N ASN A 39 -13.28 -6.53 -24.82
CA ASN A 39 -11.99 -6.25 -25.49
C ASN A 39 -10.79 -6.90 -24.78
N LEU A 40 -10.89 -7.09 -23.45
CA LEU A 40 -9.87 -7.71 -22.61
C LEU A 40 -10.35 -9.05 -22.01
N LYS A 41 -11.16 -9.82 -22.75
CA LYS A 41 -11.81 -11.06 -22.28
C LYS A 41 -10.86 -12.14 -21.73
N ASP A 42 -9.60 -12.10 -22.12
CA ASP A 42 -8.57 -13.01 -21.63
C ASP A 42 -8.13 -12.67 -20.19
N TYR A 43 -8.56 -11.54 -19.63
CA TYR A 43 -8.25 -11.11 -18.27
C TYR A 43 -9.51 -11.15 -17.41
N SER A 44 -9.47 -11.88 -16.29
CA SER A 44 -10.53 -11.78 -15.29
C SER A 44 -10.38 -10.55 -14.42
N GLY A 45 -11.51 -9.97 -14.00
CA GLY A 45 -11.56 -8.81 -13.12
C GLY A 45 -11.56 -7.46 -13.84
N VAL A 46 -11.50 -7.43 -15.18
CA VAL A 46 -11.50 -6.19 -15.97
C VAL A 46 -12.77 -5.36 -15.75
N PHE A 47 -13.94 -6.00 -15.75
CA PHE A 47 -15.22 -5.33 -15.54
C PHE A 47 -15.24 -4.63 -14.17
N GLU A 48 -14.93 -5.37 -13.11
CA GLU A 48 -14.90 -4.85 -11.74
C GLU A 48 -13.87 -3.72 -11.57
N PHE A 49 -12.66 -3.90 -12.12
CA PHE A 49 -11.65 -2.85 -12.16
C PHE A 49 -12.18 -1.58 -12.82
N CYS A 50 -12.86 -1.71 -13.96
CA CYS A 50 -13.43 -0.57 -14.68
C CYS A 50 -14.51 0.14 -13.87
N GLU A 51 -15.41 -0.59 -13.22
CA GLU A 51 -16.46 0.00 -12.38
C GLU A 51 -15.85 0.83 -11.22
N ILE A 52 -14.78 0.33 -10.61
CA ILE A 52 -14.06 1.05 -9.56
C ILE A 52 -13.36 2.28 -10.14
N LEU A 53 -12.64 2.15 -11.26
CA LEU A 53 -11.95 3.28 -11.91
C LEU A 53 -12.93 4.40 -12.28
N LYS A 54 -14.12 4.06 -12.82
CA LYS A 54 -15.14 5.04 -13.18
C LYS A 54 -15.76 5.71 -11.94
N GLY A 55 -16.02 4.98 -10.87
CA GLY A 55 -16.53 5.62 -9.66
C GLY A 55 -15.46 6.41 -8.88
N ILE A 56 -14.17 6.06 -8.99
CA ILE A 56 -13.06 6.93 -8.55
C ILE A 56 -13.11 8.24 -9.33
N ASN A 57 -13.29 8.18 -10.66
CA ASN A 57 -13.39 9.37 -11.49
C ASN A 57 -14.57 10.27 -11.12
N GLU A 58 -15.77 9.70 -10.93
CA GLU A 58 -16.97 10.45 -10.53
C GLU A 58 -16.76 11.22 -9.23
N ARG A 59 -16.09 10.60 -8.26
CA ARG A 59 -15.88 11.13 -6.91
C ARG A 59 -14.47 11.66 -6.67
N PHE A 60 -13.70 11.93 -7.73
CA PHE A 60 -12.27 12.20 -7.63
C PHE A 60 -11.93 13.37 -6.70
N ASP A 61 -12.68 14.47 -6.80
CA ASP A 61 -12.42 15.67 -5.97
C ASP A 61 -12.77 15.48 -4.49
N ASN A 62 -13.47 14.38 -4.15
CA ASN A 62 -13.87 14.03 -2.79
C ASN A 62 -13.04 12.85 -2.23
N LEU A 63 -11.94 12.48 -2.87
CA LEU A 63 -11.05 11.43 -2.37
C LEU A 63 -10.37 11.90 -1.09
N SER A 64 -10.65 11.21 0.02
CA SER A 64 -9.98 11.39 1.30
C SER A 64 -9.12 10.16 1.58
N LEU A 65 -7.80 10.34 1.56
CA LEU A 65 -6.81 9.26 1.63
C LEU A 65 -5.88 9.46 2.84
N TYR A 66 -5.36 8.38 3.37
CA TYR A 66 -4.54 8.31 4.58
C TYR A 66 -3.03 8.43 4.27
N GLY A 67 -2.27 8.87 5.27
CA GLY A 67 -0.80 9.02 5.18
C GLY A 67 -0.38 10.34 4.55
N GLU A 68 0.88 10.72 4.71
CA GLU A 68 1.38 12.04 4.30
C GLU A 68 1.34 12.23 2.77
N LEU A 69 1.67 11.17 2.03
CA LEU A 69 1.54 11.13 0.57
C LEU A 69 0.09 10.94 0.09
N GLY A 70 -0.85 10.67 1.00
CA GLY A 70 -2.28 10.56 0.72
C GLY A 70 -2.90 11.89 0.26
N ASN A 71 -2.27 13.02 0.57
CA ASN A 71 -2.68 14.37 0.14
C ASN A 71 -2.56 14.60 -1.37
N ASN A 72 -1.94 13.67 -2.11
CA ASN A 72 -1.92 13.68 -3.57
C ASN A 72 -2.75 12.50 -4.13
N PRO A 73 -4.07 12.69 -4.37
CA PRO A 73 -4.93 11.63 -4.89
C PRO A 73 -4.46 11.08 -6.24
N CYS A 74 -3.81 11.89 -7.07
CA CYS A 74 -3.30 11.43 -8.35
C CYS A 74 -2.24 10.33 -8.18
N THR A 75 -1.31 10.52 -7.24
CA THR A 75 -0.25 9.53 -6.98
C THR A 75 -0.84 8.24 -6.43
N VAL A 76 -1.74 8.32 -5.44
CA VAL A 76 -2.38 7.14 -4.85
C VAL A 76 -3.20 6.37 -5.89
N VAL A 77 -4.04 7.05 -6.67
CA VAL A 77 -4.86 6.42 -7.72
C VAL A 77 -3.97 5.78 -8.79
N LYS A 78 -2.85 6.42 -9.16
CA LYS A 78 -1.90 5.88 -10.13
C LYS A 78 -1.27 4.57 -9.66
N PHE A 79 -0.76 4.52 -8.43
CA PHE A 79 -0.20 3.28 -7.87
C PHE A 79 -1.24 2.19 -7.66
N TRP A 80 -2.44 2.55 -7.19
CA TRP A 80 -3.57 1.64 -7.08
C TRP A 80 -3.90 1.02 -8.45
N MET A 81 -4.06 1.86 -9.48
CA MET A 81 -4.42 1.44 -10.83
C MET A 81 -3.43 0.42 -11.38
N TYR A 82 -2.13 0.76 -11.42
CA TYR A 82 -1.11 -0.16 -11.92
C TYR A 82 -1.01 -1.43 -11.06
N SER A 83 -1.16 -1.32 -9.73
CA SER A 83 -1.15 -2.50 -8.85
C SER A 83 -2.28 -3.47 -9.16
N ARG A 84 -3.47 -2.97 -9.53
CA ARG A 84 -4.60 -3.83 -9.94
C ARG A 84 -4.37 -4.39 -11.34
N LEU A 85 -3.92 -3.58 -12.29
CA LEU A 85 -3.66 -4.01 -13.67
C LEU A 85 -2.59 -5.11 -13.75
N PHE A 86 -1.46 -4.98 -13.05
CA PHE A 86 -0.40 -6.01 -13.02
C PHE A 86 -0.80 -7.30 -12.30
N ASN A 87 -1.90 -7.28 -11.55
CA ASN A 87 -2.45 -8.41 -10.81
C ASN A 87 -3.74 -8.96 -11.45
N LEU A 88 -4.17 -8.43 -12.60
CA LEU A 88 -5.24 -9.03 -13.38
C LEU A 88 -4.81 -10.45 -13.79
N HIS A 89 -5.66 -11.42 -13.49
CA HIS A 89 -5.37 -12.81 -13.79
C HIS A 89 -5.64 -13.10 -15.28
N TYR A 90 -4.57 -13.42 -16.01
CA TYR A 90 -4.61 -13.76 -17.43
C TYR A 90 -4.95 -15.24 -17.63
N LYS A 91 -5.93 -15.50 -18.50
CA LYS A 91 -6.48 -16.82 -18.85
C LYS A 91 -6.31 -17.17 -20.33
N GLY A 92 -5.74 -16.26 -21.12
CA GLY A 92 -5.55 -16.47 -22.55
C GLY A 92 -4.42 -17.44 -22.86
N LYS A 93 -4.28 -17.77 -24.15
CA LYS A 93 -3.26 -18.72 -24.65
C LYS A 93 -1.97 -18.05 -25.11
N ASN A 94 -1.96 -16.73 -25.24
CA ASN A 94 -0.83 -15.94 -25.73
C ASN A 94 -0.05 -15.33 -24.55
N GLY A 95 1.02 -14.59 -24.81
CA GLY A 95 1.68 -13.80 -23.75
C GLY A 95 0.76 -12.71 -23.21
N ASN A 96 0.89 -12.37 -21.92
CA ASN A 96 0.25 -11.20 -21.32
C ASN A 96 0.77 -9.93 -22.01
N ASP A 97 -0.13 -9.14 -22.62
CA ASP A 97 0.18 -7.86 -23.25
C ASP A 97 -0.31 -6.69 -22.39
N PHE A 98 0.53 -6.28 -21.44
CA PHE A 98 0.24 -5.15 -20.55
C PHE A 98 0.07 -3.82 -21.31
N ASN A 99 0.77 -3.65 -22.44
CA ASN A 99 0.64 -2.43 -23.25
C ASN A 99 -0.75 -2.33 -23.86
N ASN A 100 -1.29 -3.44 -24.38
CA ASN A 100 -2.66 -3.49 -24.87
C ASN A 100 -3.68 -3.18 -23.76
N ILE A 101 -3.48 -3.70 -22.54
CA ILE A 101 -4.34 -3.34 -21.39
C ILE A 101 -4.33 -1.82 -21.19
N ILE A 102 -3.16 -1.19 -21.09
CA ILE A 102 -3.04 0.26 -20.88
C ILE A 102 -3.69 1.05 -22.02
N LEU A 103 -3.50 0.64 -23.28
CA LEU A 103 -4.15 1.28 -24.44
C LEU A 103 -5.68 1.22 -24.31
N LYS A 104 -6.24 0.06 -23.94
CA LYS A 104 -7.68 -0.09 -23.75
C LYS A 104 -8.23 0.69 -22.55
N ILE A 105 -7.46 0.83 -21.47
CA ILE A 105 -7.85 1.73 -20.36
C ILE A 105 -7.82 3.20 -20.81
N LYS A 106 -6.81 3.62 -21.59
CA LYS A 106 -6.74 5.00 -22.13
C LYS A 106 -7.97 5.35 -22.97
N GLU A 107 -8.46 4.41 -23.78
CA GLU A 107 -9.64 4.60 -24.66
C GLU A 107 -10.94 4.89 -23.88
N ILE A 108 -11.05 4.47 -22.62
CA ILE A 108 -12.27 4.71 -21.80
C ILE A 108 -12.18 5.94 -20.89
N ILE A 109 -11.02 6.61 -20.84
CA ILE A 109 -10.84 7.87 -20.11
C ILE A 109 -11.12 9.04 -21.05
N ASN A 110 -12.18 9.79 -20.74
CA ASN A 110 -12.65 10.91 -21.57
C ASN A 110 -11.99 12.24 -21.18
N GLU A 111 -12.20 13.30 -21.97
CA GLU A 111 -11.71 14.66 -21.67
C GLU A 111 -12.26 15.22 -20.36
N ASP A 112 -13.54 15.00 -20.08
CA ASP A 112 -14.21 15.47 -18.86
C ASP A 112 -13.88 14.62 -17.62
N ASP A 113 -13.17 13.52 -17.79
CA ASP A 113 -12.80 12.67 -16.66
C ASP A 113 -11.76 13.39 -15.78
N LYS A 114 -12.15 13.65 -14.53
CA LYS A 114 -11.32 14.30 -13.51
C LYS A 114 -9.98 13.61 -13.31
N ILE A 115 -9.93 12.29 -13.48
CA ILE A 115 -8.69 11.51 -13.37
C ILE A 115 -7.68 11.82 -14.49
N LYS A 116 -8.12 12.41 -15.60
CA LYS A 116 -7.23 12.77 -16.72
C LYS A 116 -6.17 13.79 -16.31
N LYS A 117 -6.45 14.65 -15.32
CA LYS A 117 -5.48 15.63 -14.78
C LYS A 117 -4.28 14.99 -14.08
N CYS A 118 -4.33 13.69 -13.78
CA CYS A 118 -3.32 12.98 -13.01
C CYS A 118 -2.18 12.39 -13.82
N ASN A 119 -2.17 12.54 -15.15
CA ASN A 119 -1.19 11.90 -16.05
C ASN A 119 -1.00 10.41 -15.69
N LEU A 120 -2.11 9.67 -15.58
CA LEU A 120 -2.14 8.33 -14.98
C LEU A 120 -1.21 7.32 -15.65
N PHE A 121 -0.88 7.51 -16.93
CA PHE A 121 -0.19 6.51 -17.75
C PHE A 121 1.31 6.77 -17.96
N ASP A 122 1.87 7.71 -17.19
CA ASP A 122 3.29 8.03 -17.19
C ASP A 122 3.98 7.24 -16.07
N PHE A 123 4.06 5.92 -16.24
CA PHE A 123 4.62 4.95 -15.28
C PHE A 123 5.39 3.85 -16.02
N PRO A 124 6.35 3.16 -15.35
CA PRO A 124 7.07 2.04 -15.95
C PRO A 124 6.11 0.93 -16.41
N TYR A 125 6.32 0.42 -17.63
CA TYR A 125 5.56 -0.70 -18.18
C TYR A 125 6.12 -2.07 -17.76
N LEU A 126 7.35 -2.10 -17.24
CA LEU A 126 7.97 -3.31 -16.69
C LEU A 126 7.48 -3.55 -15.26
N LYS A 127 6.92 -4.74 -15.02
CA LYS A 127 6.36 -5.13 -13.72
C LYS A 127 7.39 -5.04 -12.60
N GLU A 128 8.62 -5.49 -12.83
CA GLU A 128 9.69 -5.46 -11.82
C GLU A 128 10.05 -4.04 -11.38
N ASP A 129 10.13 -3.11 -12.33
CA ASP A 129 10.41 -1.70 -12.03
C ASP A 129 9.24 -1.04 -11.32
N PHE A 130 8.00 -1.34 -11.75
CA PHE A 130 6.80 -0.92 -11.03
C PHE A 130 6.77 -1.44 -9.60
N GLU A 131 7.07 -2.73 -9.36
CA GLU A 131 7.03 -3.32 -8.02
C GLU A 131 8.05 -2.66 -7.09
N LYS A 132 9.26 -2.34 -7.58
CA LYS A 132 10.23 -1.55 -6.82
C LYS A 132 9.69 -0.16 -6.50
N MET A 133 9.17 0.54 -7.51
CA MET A 133 8.60 1.88 -7.37
C MET A 133 7.46 1.91 -6.35
N LYS A 134 6.57 0.91 -6.41
CA LYS A 134 5.44 0.75 -5.49
C LYS A 134 5.89 0.45 -4.07
N ASN A 135 6.87 -0.44 -3.88
CA ASN A 135 7.38 -0.75 -2.55
C ASN A 135 8.01 0.48 -1.89
N LEU A 136 8.79 1.26 -2.65
CA LEU A 136 9.35 2.54 -2.17
C LEU A 136 8.26 3.54 -1.79
N TYR A 137 7.25 3.72 -2.66
CA TYR A 137 6.13 4.62 -2.41
C TYR A 137 5.30 4.20 -1.19
N ASP A 138 4.92 2.93 -1.11
CA ASP A 138 4.16 2.40 0.00
C ASP A 138 4.96 2.54 1.30
N TYR A 139 6.26 2.26 1.28
CA TYR A 139 7.11 2.42 2.45
C TYR A 139 7.15 3.87 2.95
N ALA A 140 7.36 4.83 2.04
CA ALA A 140 7.31 6.25 2.38
C ALA A 140 5.94 6.67 2.93
N THR A 141 4.86 6.24 2.28
CA THR A 141 3.47 6.52 2.72
C THR A 141 3.18 5.96 4.12
N ASN A 142 3.83 4.86 4.48
CA ASN A 142 3.62 4.15 5.73
C ASN A 142 4.58 4.55 6.84
N TYR A 143 5.67 5.24 6.49
CA TYR A 143 6.84 5.43 7.34
C TYR A 143 6.48 6.02 8.71
N ASP A 144 5.74 7.12 8.72
CA ASP A 144 5.36 7.83 9.94
C ASP A 144 4.43 7.05 10.85
N THR A 145 3.50 6.28 10.26
CA THR A 145 2.63 5.38 11.05
C THR A 145 3.45 4.25 11.68
N ILE A 146 4.39 3.67 10.93
CA ILE A 146 5.28 2.61 11.42
C ILE A 146 6.18 3.15 12.52
N LYS A 147 6.81 4.30 12.30
CA LYS A 147 7.70 4.98 13.25
C LYS A 147 6.98 5.27 14.57
N ARG A 148 5.80 5.89 14.51
CA ARG A 148 5.01 6.17 15.72
C ARG A 148 4.62 4.88 16.44
N HIS A 149 4.20 3.86 15.69
CA HIS A 149 3.83 2.57 16.29
C HIS A 149 5.00 1.91 17.03
N ILE A 150 6.22 1.92 16.47
CA ILE A 150 7.39 1.35 17.17
C ILE A 150 7.76 2.19 18.40
N GLU A 151 7.71 3.51 18.31
CA GLU A 151 8.02 4.42 19.43
C GLU A 151 7.05 4.20 20.60
N ASP A 152 5.75 4.13 20.30
CA ASP A 152 4.67 3.87 21.28
C ASP A 152 4.76 2.47 21.90
N ASN A 153 5.34 1.50 21.18
CA ASN A 153 5.50 0.11 21.64
C ASN A 153 6.91 -0.17 22.21
N THR A 154 7.64 0.84 22.69
CA THR A 154 9.01 0.65 23.25
C THR A 154 9.95 -0.10 22.29
N TYR A 155 9.83 0.22 20.99
CA TYR A 155 10.58 -0.38 19.89
C TYR A 155 10.34 -1.88 19.70
N MET A 156 9.22 -2.41 20.20
CA MET A 156 8.81 -3.79 20.00
C MET A 156 7.86 -3.91 18.81
N CYS A 157 8.08 -4.89 17.94
CA CYS A 157 7.27 -5.11 16.74
C CYS A 157 6.97 -6.59 16.51
N THR A 158 5.97 -6.89 15.68
CA THR A 158 5.70 -8.26 15.22
C THR A 158 6.75 -8.68 14.20
N LYS A 159 6.89 -10.00 13.98
CA LYS A 159 7.80 -10.53 12.96
C LYS A 159 7.49 -9.97 11.56
N ASN A 160 6.21 -9.88 11.20
CA ASN A 160 5.76 -9.33 9.91
C ASN A 160 6.17 -7.86 9.73
N MET A 161 6.03 -7.04 10.78
CA MET A 161 6.44 -5.64 10.73
C MET A 161 7.96 -5.48 10.65
N TYR A 162 8.71 -6.30 11.39
CA TYR A 162 10.17 -6.34 11.30
C TYR A 162 10.64 -6.69 9.88
N ASP A 163 10.09 -7.75 9.29
CA ASP A 163 10.45 -8.19 7.94
C ASP A 163 10.09 -7.14 6.89
N TYR A 164 8.94 -6.47 7.06
CA TYR A 164 8.54 -5.34 6.23
C TYR A 164 9.52 -4.16 6.33
N ILE A 165 9.91 -3.76 7.55
CA ILE A 165 10.85 -2.65 7.77
C ILE A 165 12.19 -2.95 7.12
N ILE A 166 12.81 -4.09 7.46
CA ILE A 166 14.17 -4.43 6.97
C ILE A 166 14.19 -4.48 5.44
N LYS A 167 13.23 -5.18 4.82
CA LYS A 167 13.15 -5.29 3.36
C LYS A 167 13.07 -3.93 2.68
N ASN A 168 12.22 -3.03 3.18
CA ASN A 168 12.00 -1.74 2.54
C ASN A 168 13.10 -0.72 2.86
N ASP A 169 13.73 -0.78 4.04
CA ASP A 169 14.92 0.01 4.38
C ASP A 169 16.09 -0.33 3.46
N GLU A 170 16.34 -1.62 3.24
CA GLU A 170 17.38 -2.09 2.32
C GLU A 170 17.10 -1.65 0.89
N LEU A 171 15.85 -1.79 0.43
CA LEU A 171 15.41 -1.32 -0.88
C LEU A 171 15.62 0.19 -1.02
N TYR A 172 15.16 0.99 -0.04
CA TYR A 172 15.29 2.45 -0.08
C TYR A 172 16.73 2.89 -0.18
N VAL A 173 17.62 2.39 0.69
CA VAL A 173 19.03 2.78 0.68
C VAL A 173 19.71 2.38 -0.63
N THR A 174 19.52 1.13 -1.05
CA THR A 174 20.15 0.59 -2.26
C THR A 174 19.71 1.35 -3.51
N GLU A 175 18.41 1.58 -3.67
CA GLU A 175 17.87 2.20 -4.86
C GLU A 175 18.07 3.72 -4.87
N LYS A 176 18.04 4.38 -3.70
CA LYS A 176 18.35 5.81 -3.59
C LYS A 176 19.77 6.10 -4.05
N ASP A 177 20.74 5.27 -3.68
CA ASP A 177 22.13 5.48 -4.09
C ASP A 177 22.35 5.18 -5.58
N LYS A 178 21.74 4.11 -6.12
CA LYS A 178 21.74 3.83 -7.56
C LYS A 178 21.12 4.98 -8.38
N CYS A 179 20.02 5.55 -7.92
CA CYS A 179 19.34 6.64 -8.60
C CYS A 179 20.06 7.99 -8.50
N LYS A 180 21.06 8.15 -7.60
CA LYS A 180 21.96 9.32 -7.55
C LYS A 180 23.13 9.22 -8.52
N THR A 181 23.59 8.02 -8.84
CA THR A 181 24.75 7.85 -9.73
C THR A 181 24.38 8.21 -11.17
N GLN A 182 25.11 9.15 -11.78
CA GLN A 182 24.92 9.63 -13.17
C GLN A 182 25.37 8.60 -14.23
N THR A 183 25.22 7.30 -13.98
CA THR A 183 25.47 6.27 -15.00
C THR A 183 24.24 6.12 -15.90
N ALA A 184 24.50 5.78 -17.17
CA ALA A 184 23.61 5.93 -18.34
C ALA A 184 22.27 5.14 -18.34
N GLU A 185 21.83 4.61 -17.21
CA GLU A 185 20.51 3.98 -17.08
C GLU A 185 19.83 4.48 -15.80
N LYS A 186 19.41 5.75 -15.78
CA LYS A 186 18.43 6.19 -14.77
C LYS A 186 17.15 5.40 -15.04
N LYS A 187 16.96 4.31 -14.29
CA LYS A 187 15.78 3.44 -14.43
C LYS A 187 14.51 4.26 -14.19
N ASP A 188 13.43 3.92 -14.89
CA ASP A 188 12.18 4.68 -14.85
C ASP A 188 11.61 4.85 -13.42
N TYR A 189 11.87 3.87 -12.54
CA TYR A 189 11.45 3.93 -11.14
C TYR A 189 12.17 5.01 -10.32
N CYS A 190 13.31 5.55 -10.78
CA CYS A 190 14.06 6.58 -10.04
C CYS A 190 13.29 7.89 -9.87
N SER A 191 12.29 8.15 -10.72
CA SER A 191 11.38 9.29 -10.59
C SER A 191 10.65 9.30 -9.23
N ILE A 192 10.51 8.14 -8.56
CA ILE A 192 9.83 8.07 -7.27
C ILE A 192 10.50 8.88 -6.17
N PHE A 193 11.82 9.04 -6.24
CA PHE A 193 12.58 9.80 -5.25
C PHE A 193 12.33 11.31 -5.34
N GLU A 194 11.70 11.80 -6.41
CA GLU A 194 11.19 13.18 -6.50
C GLU A 194 9.93 13.37 -5.65
N TYR A 195 9.16 12.30 -5.41
CA TYR A 195 7.96 12.31 -4.58
C TYR A 195 8.24 11.96 -3.11
N ILE A 196 9.18 11.04 -2.85
CA ILE A 196 9.63 10.66 -1.52
C ILE A 196 10.70 11.65 -1.04
N ASN A 197 10.39 12.95 -1.05
CA ASN A 197 11.35 14.03 -0.79
C ASN A 197 11.92 14.04 0.66
N GLU A 198 11.63 13.02 1.44
CA GLU A 198 12.07 12.86 2.82
C GLU A 198 13.30 11.95 2.91
N SER A 199 14.21 12.34 3.78
CA SER A 199 15.15 11.37 4.34
C SER A 199 14.33 10.40 5.17
N LEU A 200 14.35 9.12 4.82
CA LEU A 200 13.77 8.05 5.61
C LEU A 200 14.91 7.36 6.40
N PRO A 201 15.22 7.78 7.64
CA PRO A 201 16.15 7.06 8.50
C PRO A 201 15.75 5.60 8.64
N ARG A 202 16.74 4.71 8.72
CA ARG A 202 16.47 3.29 8.97
C ARG A 202 15.71 3.12 10.27
N LEU A 203 14.56 2.45 10.20
CA LEU A 203 13.78 2.11 11.38
C LEU A 203 14.34 0.82 11.99
N LYS A 204 14.28 0.71 13.31
CA LYS A 204 14.71 -0.47 14.03
C LYS A 204 13.68 -0.83 15.09
N CYS A 205 13.38 -2.11 15.18
CA CYS A 205 12.55 -2.65 16.24
C CYS A 205 13.03 -4.06 16.61
N ASN A 206 12.77 -4.45 17.85
CA ASN A 206 13.00 -5.79 18.36
C ASN A 206 11.72 -6.62 18.16
N VAL A 207 11.86 -7.83 17.63
CA VAL A 207 10.71 -8.72 17.47
C VAL A 207 10.24 -9.16 18.86
N LYS A 208 8.96 -8.99 19.16
CA LYS A 208 8.35 -9.55 20.38
C LYS A 208 8.57 -11.07 20.36
N SER A 209 9.45 -11.57 21.22
CA SER A 209 9.52 -13.01 21.48
C SER A 209 8.28 -13.41 22.29
N LEU A 210 7.76 -14.61 22.05
CA LEU A 210 6.67 -15.18 22.86
C LEU A 210 7.01 -15.19 24.36
N GLU A 211 8.30 -15.25 24.70
CA GLU A 211 8.81 -15.19 26.08
C GLU A 211 8.54 -13.85 26.78
N THR A 212 8.46 -12.73 26.03
CA THR A 212 8.19 -11.41 26.63
C THR A 212 6.72 -11.28 27.08
N ILE A 213 5.81 -12.05 26.47
CA ILE A 213 4.38 -12.07 26.82
C ILE A 213 4.15 -12.82 28.14
N VAL A 214 4.87 -13.92 28.36
CA VAL A 214 4.79 -14.72 29.58
C VAL A 214 5.27 -13.91 30.80
N ASN A 215 6.41 -13.23 30.67
CA ASN A 215 6.97 -12.42 31.77
C ASN A 215 6.09 -11.20 32.11
N ALA A 216 5.44 -10.59 31.11
CA ALA A 216 4.50 -9.49 31.36
C ALA A 216 3.23 -9.99 32.08
N GLN A 217 2.69 -11.14 31.69
CA GLN A 217 1.52 -11.75 32.35
C GLN A 217 1.83 -12.21 33.79
N GLU A 218 3.00 -12.79 34.03
CA GLU A 218 3.44 -13.18 35.38
C GLU A 218 3.63 -11.97 36.30
N SER A 219 4.16 -10.86 35.78
CA SER A 219 4.30 -9.62 36.56
C SER A 219 2.95 -9.03 36.99
N TYR A 220 1.94 -9.07 36.11
CA TYR A 220 0.59 -8.56 36.41
C TYR A 220 -0.16 -9.46 37.43
N ILE A 221 0.00 -10.78 37.33
CA ILE A 221 -0.60 -11.73 38.28
C ILE A 221 0.01 -11.57 39.67
N SER A 222 1.34 -11.36 39.76
CA SER A 222 2.02 -11.15 41.05
C SER A 222 1.56 -9.86 41.76
N THR A 223 1.27 -8.79 41.01
CA THR A 223 0.74 -7.54 41.60
C THR A 223 -0.71 -7.64 42.07
N GLU A 224 -1.55 -8.48 41.44
CA GLU A 224 -2.94 -8.69 41.90
C GLU A 224 -3.01 -9.55 43.17
N GLU A 225 -2.11 -10.53 43.33
CA GLU A 225 -2.02 -11.35 44.55
C GLU A 225 -1.54 -10.55 45.78
N GLU A 226 -0.61 -9.59 45.60
CA GLU A 226 -0.17 -8.68 46.68
C GLU A 226 -1.27 -7.70 47.12
N LEU A 227 -2.11 -7.21 46.20
CA LEU A 227 -3.26 -6.33 46.50
C LEU A 227 -4.41 -7.07 47.20
N SER A 228 -4.56 -8.38 46.94
CA SER A 228 -5.59 -9.23 47.59
C SER A 228 -5.18 -9.66 49.00
N SER A 229 -3.88 -9.90 49.23
CA SER A 229 -3.34 -10.34 50.52
C SER A 229 -3.18 -9.20 51.55
N GLY A 230 -3.08 -7.94 51.11
CA GLY A 230 -2.97 -6.76 51.99
C GLY A 230 -4.27 -6.34 52.71
N ASN A 231 -5.43 -6.90 52.38
CA ASN A 231 -6.74 -6.49 52.93
C ASN A 231 -7.26 -7.35 54.08
N LEU A 232 -6.47 -8.31 54.60
CA LEU A 232 -6.90 -9.25 55.65
C LEU A 232 -6.31 -8.99 57.04
N GLU A 233 -5.48 -7.95 57.25
CA GLU A 233 -4.85 -7.67 58.55
C GLU A 233 -5.36 -6.41 59.30
N GLN A 234 -6.57 -5.93 59.03
CA GLN A 234 -7.19 -4.89 59.88
C GLN A 234 -8.64 -5.21 60.24
N LYS A 235 -8.84 -6.07 61.25
CA LYS A 235 -9.93 -5.95 62.22
C LYS A 235 -9.74 -6.79 63.47
#